data_AF-A0A7C3HWY2-F1
#
_entry.id   AF-A0A7C3HWY2-F1
#
_cell.length_a   1.000
_cell.length_b   1.000
_cell.length_c   1.000
_cell.angle_alpha   90.00
_cell.angle_beta   90.00
_cell.angle_gamma   90.00
#
_symmetry.space_group_name_H-M   'P 1'
#
loop_
_entity.id
_entity.type
_entity.pdbx_description
1 polymer ?
#
loop_
_entity_poly.entity_id
_entity_poly.type
_entity_poly.pdbx_seq_one_letter_code
_entity_poly.pdbx_strand_id
1 'polypeptide(L)'
;MVVLPFSCGVCCRHGQIRRPATAPVSTGVEQNRIRLAARAAFRPPAVPARLPPPAAPHKSVLETPPAWLHHRPMPSAKYNAACVKQRRIDRLHRCEPARTALLVVDMQHGFLDAGASLAVPKGRDIIPAIRRLIACCRAVGAPVVFTQFVYSTAVPCLRGDPFGLEHLPAPDGQPTGFGRPSGNCLVGPEAGRGAESADLVPELAPLPGELIVASHCYDKFLDTPLDLALRSRGITHLIVTGVTTDICVNCTVLAAANRNYRVTVATDGVATLDDTIQASCLSIWERKFARLRTVGQLVTELKGEDAGGS
;
A
#
# COMPACT_ATOMS: atom_id res chain seq x y z
N MET A 1 56.74 -13.50 18.36
CA MET A 1 56.56 -12.67 19.58
C MET A 1 57.72 -11.69 19.61
N VAL A 2 57.57 -10.38 19.57
CA VAL A 2 56.57 -9.53 20.23
C VAL A 2 56.22 -8.33 19.34
N VAL A 3 54.97 -7.93 19.48
CA VAL A 3 54.23 -6.87 18.80
C VAL A 3 54.75 -5.48 19.22
N LEU A 4 54.95 -4.58 18.26
CA LEU A 4 55.07 -3.13 18.48
C LEU A 4 53.71 -2.47 18.22
N PRO A 5 53.19 -1.59 19.09
CA PRO A 5 52.07 -0.72 18.76
C PRO A 5 52.60 0.65 18.31
N PHE A 6 52.33 1.02 17.06
CA PHE A 6 52.44 2.40 16.59
C PHE A 6 51.06 3.06 16.69
N SER A 7 50.89 3.90 17.70
CA SER A 7 49.80 4.87 17.80
C SER A 7 50.09 6.04 16.86
N CYS A 8 49.24 6.21 15.84
CA CYS A 8 49.26 7.36 14.96
C CYS A 8 48.56 8.54 15.66
N GLY A 9 49.32 9.57 16.00
CA GLY A 9 48.80 10.89 16.34
C GLY A 9 49.22 11.89 15.27
N VAL A 10 48.27 12.49 14.56
CA VAL A 10 48.49 13.75 13.82
C VAL A 10 47.23 14.62 13.83
N CYS A 11 47.39 15.79 14.44
CA CYS A 11 46.75 17.09 14.19
C CYS A 11 45.25 17.33 14.46
N CYS A 12 44.91 17.68 15.70
CA CYS A 12 43.89 18.71 15.96
C CYS A 12 44.57 20.09 16.05
N ARG A 13 44.53 20.88 14.96
CA ARG A 13 44.86 22.31 15.03
C ARG A 13 43.69 23.08 15.64
N HIS A 14 44.01 23.85 16.67
CA HIS A 14 43.11 24.78 17.35
C HIS A 14 42.74 25.95 16.44
N GLY A 15 41.50 25.97 15.95
CA GLY A 15 40.85 27.16 15.40
C GLY A 15 39.85 27.70 16.42
N GLN A 16 40.12 28.90 16.94
CA GLN A 16 39.22 29.63 17.84
C GLN A 16 37.90 29.95 17.13
N ILE A 17 36.82 29.24 17.47
CA ILE A 17 35.46 29.62 17.09
C ILE A 17 34.95 30.60 18.15
N ARG A 18 34.81 31.87 17.77
CA ARG A 18 34.16 32.91 18.58
C ARG A 18 32.69 32.52 18.80
N ARG A 19 32.25 32.46 20.05
CA ARG A 19 30.84 32.31 20.44
C ARG A 19 30.02 33.51 19.94
N PRO A 20 28.86 33.34 19.30
CA PRO A 20 27.95 34.45 19.07
C PRO A 20 27.33 34.90 20.40
N ALA A 21 27.19 36.22 20.54
CA ALA A 21 26.63 36.87 21.71
C ALA A 21 25.19 36.44 21.96
N THR A 22 24.85 36.21 23.23
CA THR A 22 23.50 35.94 23.72
C THR A 22 22.58 37.12 23.43
N ALA A 23 21.52 36.89 22.64
CA ALA A 23 20.42 37.83 22.48
C ALA A 23 19.62 37.93 23.81
N PRO A 24 19.09 39.11 24.17
CA PRO A 24 18.36 39.27 25.42
C PRO A 24 17.01 38.54 25.37
N VAL A 25 16.68 37.89 26.48
CA VAL A 25 15.39 37.23 26.73
C VAL A 25 14.30 38.31 26.80
N SER A 26 13.34 38.28 25.88
CA SER A 26 12.19 39.18 25.92
C SER A 26 11.22 38.76 27.04
N THR A 27 10.85 39.73 27.87
CA THR A 27 9.87 39.54 28.95
C THR A 27 8.48 39.22 28.38
N GLY A 28 7.72 38.36 29.06
CA GLY A 28 6.41 37.83 28.63
C GLY A 28 5.31 38.84 28.28
N VAL A 29 5.53 40.14 28.49
CA VAL A 29 4.62 41.22 28.08
C VAL A 29 4.72 41.52 26.57
N GLU A 30 5.91 41.37 25.97
CA GLU A 30 6.15 41.70 24.56
C GLU A 30 5.59 40.63 23.60
N GLN A 31 5.64 39.35 24.01
CA GLN A 31 5.04 38.24 23.24
C GLN A 31 3.50 38.30 23.22
N ASN A 32 2.88 38.93 24.23
CA ASN A 32 1.43 39.08 24.30
C ASN A 32 0.90 40.18 23.35
N ARG A 33 1.70 41.21 23.06
CA ARG A 33 1.34 42.27 22.10
C ARG A 33 1.35 41.78 20.64
N ILE A 34 2.28 40.89 20.28
CA ILE A 34 2.34 40.29 18.94
C ILE A 34 1.15 39.34 18.70
N ARG A 35 0.70 38.62 19.73
CA ARG A 35 -0.51 37.77 19.64
C ARG A 35 -1.82 38.56 19.56
N LEU A 36 -1.91 39.73 20.20
CA LEU A 36 -3.09 40.59 20.13
C LEU A 36 -3.20 41.37 18.80
N ALA A 37 -2.08 41.79 18.20
CA ALA A 37 -2.10 42.47 16.90
C ALA A 37 -2.48 41.54 15.73
N ALA A 38 -2.09 40.26 15.79
CA ALA A 38 -2.44 39.28 14.75
C ALA A 38 -3.92 38.83 14.75
N ARG A 39 -4.65 39.07 15.85
CA ARG A 39 -6.10 38.77 15.95
C ARG A 39 -7.00 39.88 15.38
N ALA A 40 -6.46 41.07 15.10
CA ALA A 40 -7.25 42.22 14.65
C ALA A 40 -7.37 42.37 13.12
N ALA A 41 -6.65 41.56 12.33
CA ALA A 41 -6.54 41.75 10.87
C ALA A 41 -7.21 40.67 10.00
N PHE A 42 -7.86 39.65 10.58
CA PHE A 42 -8.58 38.64 9.80
C PHE A 42 -10.10 38.83 9.91
N ARG A 43 -10.68 39.54 8.95
CA ARG A 43 -12.12 39.53 8.70
C ARG A 43 -12.42 38.30 7.83
N PRO A 44 -13.16 37.28 8.30
CA PRO A 44 -13.64 36.23 7.41
C PRO A 44 -14.55 36.86 6.35
N PRO A 45 -14.52 36.40 5.09
CA PRO A 45 -15.49 36.85 4.09
C PRO A 45 -16.91 36.57 4.60
N ALA A 46 -17.82 37.52 4.35
CA ALA A 46 -19.21 37.39 4.73
C ALA A 46 -19.80 36.09 4.17
N VAL A 47 -20.32 35.23 5.04
CA VAL A 47 -21.09 34.06 4.66
C VAL A 47 -22.38 34.57 4.00
N PRO A 48 -22.65 34.29 2.72
CA PRO A 48 -23.94 34.66 2.14
C PRO A 48 -25.06 33.96 2.88
N ALA A 49 -26.16 34.68 3.10
CA ALA A 49 -27.34 34.22 3.79
C ALA A 49 -27.84 32.87 3.22
N ARG A 50 -28.30 32.00 4.14
CA ARG A 50 -29.02 30.72 3.92
C ARG A 50 -29.21 30.31 2.46
N LEU A 51 -28.57 29.20 2.08
CA LEU A 51 -28.97 28.43 0.90
C LEU A 51 -30.48 28.19 0.93
N PRO A 52 -31.20 28.37 -0.20
CA PRO A 52 -32.60 28.00 -0.28
C PRO A 52 -32.75 26.50 0.02
N PRO A 53 -33.90 26.06 0.58
CA PRO A 53 -34.13 24.64 0.83
C PRO A 53 -34.01 23.85 -0.48
N PRO A 54 -33.47 22.61 -0.43
CA PRO A 54 -33.34 21.80 -1.62
C PRO A 54 -34.71 21.63 -2.29
N ALA A 55 -34.75 21.83 -3.60
CA ALA A 55 -35.93 21.52 -4.40
C ALA A 55 -36.37 20.07 -4.12
N ALA A 56 -37.68 19.85 -4.05
CA ALA A 56 -38.27 18.54 -3.83
C ALA A 56 -37.61 17.48 -4.74
N PRO A 57 -37.40 16.24 -4.25
CA PRO A 57 -36.67 15.22 -4.99
C PRO A 57 -37.31 15.02 -6.36
N HIS A 58 -36.56 15.33 -7.41
CA HIS A 58 -36.91 14.88 -8.75
C HIS A 58 -37.04 13.36 -8.70
N LYS A 59 -38.22 12.85 -9.08
CA LYS A 59 -38.47 11.42 -9.24
C LYS A 59 -37.30 10.81 -10.00
N SER A 60 -36.70 9.77 -9.42
CA SER A 60 -35.58 9.03 -9.97
C SER A 60 -35.87 8.57 -11.39
N VAL A 61 -35.27 9.23 -12.38
CA VAL A 61 -35.11 8.66 -13.72
C VAL A 61 -33.93 7.70 -13.65
N LEU A 62 -34.15 6.55 -13.01
CA LEU A 62 -33.25 5.41 -13.01
C LEU A 62 -34.07 4.17 -13.41
N GLU A 63 -34.56 4.14 -14.65
CA GLU A 63 -35.17 2.93 -15.21
C GLU A 63 -34.50 2.47 -16.51
N THR A 64 -33.28 2.93 -16.81
CA THR A 64 -32.49 2.29 -17.86
C THR A 64 -30.99 2.53 -17.65
N PRO A 65 -30.17 1.47 -17.50
CA PRO A 65 -28.73 1.65 -17.50
C PRO A 65 -28.29 2.26 -18.85
N PRO A 66 -27.30 3.15 -18.86
CA PRO A 66 -26.84 3.81 -20.07
C PRO A 66 -26.30 2.78 -21.08
N ALA A 67 -26.46 3.05 -22.38
CA ALA A 67 -26.21 2.08 -23.45
C ALA A 67 -24.79 1.46 -23.49
N TRP A 68 -23.82 2.03 -22.78
CA TRP A 68 -22.47 1.46 -22.61
C TRP A 68 -22.41 0.27 -21.63
N LEU A 69 -23.46 0.04 -20.82
CA LEU A 69 -23.59 -1.11 -19.92
C LEU A 69 -23.95 -2.41 -20.66
N HIS A 70 -24.40 -2.31 -21.91
CA HIS A 70 -24.63 -3.50 -22.73
C HIS A 70 -23.29 -4.02 -23.23
N HIS A 71 -22.84 -5.15 -22.68
CA HIS A 71 -21.73 -5.94 -23.21
C HIS A 71 -22.05 -6.34 -24.65
N ARG A 72 -21.60 -5.54 -25.63
CA ARG A 72 -21.53 -5.98 -27.02
C ARG A 72 -20.40 -7.01 -27.11
N PRO A 73 -20.65 -8.24 -27.58
CA PRO A 73 -19.57 -9.19 -27.80
C PRO A 73 -18.56 -8.60 -28.78
N MET A 74 -17.27 -8.68 -28.44
CA MET A 74 -16.22 -8.14 -29.30
C MET A 74 -16.10 -8.98 -30.60
N PRO A 75 -15.83 -8.35 -31.76
CA PRO A 75 -15.66 -9.06 -33.03
C PRO A 75 -14.61 -10.18 -32.96
N SER A 76 -14.85 -11.29 -33.66
CA SER A 76 -14.04 -12.53 -33.63
C SER A 76 -12.55 -12.34 -33.90
N ALA A 77 -12.17 -11.42 -34.79
CA ALA A 77 -10.75 -11.10 -35.05
C ALA A 77 -10.05 -10.45 -33.84
N LYS A 78 -10.76 -9.61 -33.07
CA LYS A 78 -10.24 -9.04 -31.83
C LYS A 78 -10.13 -10.10 -30.73
N TYR A 79 -11.04 -11.08 -30.72
CA TYR A 79 -10.97 -12.23 -29.82
C TYR A 79 -9.72 -13.10 -30.08
N ASN A 80 -9.41 -13.39 -31.35
CA ASN A 80 -8.21 -14.15 -31.73
C ASN A 80 -6.90 -13.43 -31.34
N ALA A 81 -6.81 -12.12 -31.58
CA ALA A 81 -5.64 -11.33 -31.18
C ALA A 81 -5.48 -11.21 -29.65
N ALA A 82 -6.60 -11.08 -28.91
CA ALA A 82 -6.59 -11.09 -27.45
C ALA A 82 -6.09 -12.44 -26.91
N CYS A 83 -6.54 -13.55 -27.49
CA CYS A 83 -6.11 -14.90 -27.12
C CYS A 83 -4.60 -15.12 -27.37
N VAL A 84 -4.07 -14.72 -28.53
CA VAL A 84 -2.62 -14.85 -28.84
C VAL A 84 -1.77 -14.01 -27.88
N LYS A 85 -2.19 -12.78 -27.61
CA LYS A 85 -1.51 -11.91 -26.66
C LYS A 85 -1.51 -12.52 -25.26
N GLN A 86 -2.64 -13.04 -24.79
CA GLN A 86 -2.74 -13.61 -23.45
C GLN A 86 -1.85 -14.84 -23.29
N ARG A 87 -1.79 -15.73 -24.30
CA ARG A 87 -0.84 -16.86 -24.31
C ARG A 87 0.62 -16.39 -24.25
N ARG A 88 0.96 -15.30 -24.93
CA ARG A 88 2.30 -14.71 -24.88
C ARG A 88 2.62 -14.16 -23.49
N ILE A 89 1.69 -13.44 -22.87
CA ILE A 89 1.83 -12.96 -21.49
C ILE A 89 2.01 -14.15 -20.55
N ASP A 90 1.15 -15.16 -20.66
CA ASP A 90 1.21 -16.36 -19.82
C ASP A 90 2.55 -17.08 -19.89
N ARG A 91 3.12 -17.22 -21.09
CA ARG A 91 4.44 -17.82 -21.29
C ARG A 91 5.56 -16.95 -20.73
N LEU A 92 5.53 -15.64 -21.00
CA LEU A 92 6.62 -14.73 -20.63
C LEU A 92 6.62 -14.37 -19.15
N HIS A 93 5.45 -14.40 -18.50
CA HIS A 93 5.26 -14.08 -17.08
C HIS A 93 5.14 -15.35 -16.22
N ARG A 94 5.40 -16.53 -16.79
CA ARG A 94 5.46 -17.77 -16.03
C ARG A 94 6.50 -17.63 -14.91
N CYS A 95 6.13 -18.00 -13.70
CA CYS A 95 6.96 -17.82 -12.52
C CYS A 95 8.11 -18.83 -12.54
N GLU A 96 9.32 -18.32 -12.37
CA GLU A 96 10.55 -19.10 -12.21
C GLU A 96 11.01 -18.90 -10.76
N PRO A 97 11.06 -19.94 -9.89
CA PRO A 97 11.32 -19.77 -8.46
C PRO A 97 12.54 -18.89 -8.14
N ALA A 98 13.67 -19.12 -8.81
CA ALA A 98 14.91 -18.36 -8.62
C ALA A 98 14.83 -16.87 -8.99
N ARG A 99 13.80 -16.46 -9.73
CA ARG A 99 13.61 -15.08 -10.22
C ARG A 99 12.26 -14.49 -9.81
N THR A 100 11.55 -15.15 -8.91
CA THR A 100 10.21 -14.79 -8.47
C THR A 100 10.22 -14.47 -7.00
N ALA A 101 9.58 -13.37 -6.61
CA ALA A 101 9.24 -13.09 -5.22
C ALA A 101 7.73 -13.01 -5.06
N LEU A 102 7.24 -13.46 -3.91
CA LEU A 102 5.88 -13.22 -3.47
C LEU A 102 5.83 -11.92 -2.66
N LEU A 103 4.89 -11.03 -3.00
CA LEU A 103 4.61 -9.82 -2.26
C LEU A 103 3.25 -9.96 -1.56
N VAL A 104 3.28 -9.94 -0.23
CA VAL A 104 2.10 -9.97 0.65
C VAL A 104 1.80 -8.54 1.10
N VAL A 105 0.81 -7.91 0.46
CA VAL A 105 0.53 -6.49 0.64
C VAL A 105 -0.42 -6.26 1.81
N ASP A 106 0.08 -5.55 2.83
CA ASP A 106 -0.69 -4.91 3.90
C ASP A 106 -1.72 -5.81 4.62
N MET A 107 -1.35 -7.06 4.89
CA MET A 107 -2.19 -7.97 5.69
C MET A 107 -2.06 -7.65 7.19
N GLN A 108 -2.52 -6.45 7.57
CA GLN A 108 -2.39 -5.87 8.91
C GLN A 108 -3.69 -6.01 9.70
N HIS A 109 -3.59 -6.01 11.04
CA HIS A 109 -4.76 -6.01 11.94
C HIS A 109 -5.75 -4.90 11.56
N GLY A 110 -5.24 -3.70 11.29
CA GLY A 110 -6.05 -2.56 10.86
C GLY A 110 -6.95 -2.74 9.63
N PHE A 111 -6.67 -3.74 8.80
CA PHE A 111 -7.49 -4.07 7.63
C PHE A 111 -8.24 -5.38 7.78
N LEU A 112 -7.89 -6.21 8.75
CA LEU A 112 -8.38 -7.58 8.84
C LEU A 112 -9.14 -7.84 10.13
N ASP A 113 -8.88 -7.16 11.23
CA ASP A 113 -9.53 -7.41 12.51
C ASP A 113 -10.98 -6.89 12.56
N ALA A 114 -11.77 -7.49 13.45
CA ALA A 114 -13.19 -7.21 13.50
C ALA A 114 -13.36 -5.96 14.33
N GLY A 115 -14.05 -4.97 13.78
CA GLY A 115 -14.12 -3.65 14.40
C GLY A 115 -12.89 -2.78 14.15
N ALA A 116 -11.91 -3.23 13.35
CA ALA A 116 -10.91 -2.31 12.81
C ALA A 116 -11.59 -1.26 11.95
N SER A 117 -11.15 -0.02 12.06
CA SER A 117 -11.75 1.10 11.35
C SER A 117 -11.72 0.90 9.83
N LEU A 118 -10.61 0.40 9.31
CA LEU A 118 -10.45 0.12 7.87
C LEU A 118 -10.61 -1.37 7.55
N ALA A 119 -11.42 -2.10 8.32
CA ALA A 119 -11.67 -3.52 8.10
C ALA A 119 -12.17 -3.78 6.68
N VAL A 120 -11.57 -4.78 6.04
CA VAL A 120 -11.94 -5.35 4.75
C VAL A 120 -12.36 -6.79 5.03
N PRO A 121 -13.65 -7.08 5.30
CA PRO A 121 -14.08 -8.39 5.77
C PRO A 121 -13.62 -9.55 4.87
N LYS A 122 -13.72 -9.37 3.54
CA LYS A 122 -13.26 -10.33 2.52
C LYS A 122 -11.75 -10.58 2.55
N GLY A 123 -10.97 -9.68 3.16
CA GLY A 123 -9.53 -9.85 3.37
C GLY A 123 -9.17 -11.03 4.26
N ARG A 124 -10.08 -11.44 5.16
CA ARG A 124 -9.90 -12.65 5.98
C ARG A 124 -10.04 -13.93 5.15
N ASP A 125 -10.97 -13.91 4.21
CA ASP A 125 -11.32 -15.09 3.41
C ASP A 125 -10.16 -15.53 2.50
N ILE A 126 -9.26 -14.60 2.16
CA ILE A 126 -8.07 -14.86 1.34
C ILE A 126 -6.84 -15.32 2.14
N ILE A 127 -6.85 -15.24 3.49
CA ILE A 127 -5.72 -15.66 4.34
C ILE A 127 -5.29 -17.11 4.07
N PRO A 128 -6.20 -18.11 3.97
CA PRO A 128 -5.80 -19.49 3.70
C PRO A 128 -5.10 -19.65 2.34
N ALA A 129 -5.54 -18.91 1.33
CA ALA A 129 -4.95 -18.91 0.00
C ALA A 129 -3.53 -18.30 0.03
N ILE A 130 -3.38 -17.13 0.65
CA ILE A 130 -2.07 -16.47 0.81
C ILE A 130 -1.11 -17.37 1.59
N ARG A 131 -1.55 -17.97 2.69
CA ARG A 131 -0.73 -18.87 3.51
C ARG A 131 -0.22 -20.08 2.72
N ARG A 132 -1.05 -20.68 1.85
CA ARG A 132 -0.64 -21.77 0.95
C ARG A 132 0.44 -21.31 -0.02
N LEU A 133 0.30 -20.10 -0.57
CA LEU A 133 1.27 -19.56 -1.51
C LEU A 133 2.60 -19.19 -0.84
N ILE A 134 2.56 -18.62 0.36
CA ILE A 134 3.73 -18.37 1.22
C ILE A 134 4.49 -19.69 1.47
N ALA A 135 3.78 -20.73 1.90
CA ALA A 135 4.38 -22.04 2.17
C ALA A 135 5.05 -22.62 0.92
N CYS A 136 4.39 -22.50 -0.25
CA CYS A 136 4.96 -22.94 -1.52
C CYS A 136 6.23 -22.16 -1.87
N CYS A 137 6.19 -20.82 -1.81
CA CYS A 137 7.33 -19.96 -2.15
C CYS A 137 8.55 -20.29 -1.27
N ARG A 138 8.33 -20.43 0.05
CA ARG A 138 9.39 -20.85 0.99
C ARG A 138 9.96 -22.21 0.62
N ALA A 139 9.12 -23.19 0.28
CA ALA A 139 9.57 -24.54 -0.09
C ALA A 139 10.40 -24.58 -1.39
N VAL A 140 10.11 -23.71 -2.35
CA VAL A 140 10.86 -23.62 -3.63
C VAL A 140 11.99 -22.58 -3.60
N GLY A 141 12.23 -21.95 -2.46
CA GLY A 141 13.27 -20.93 -2.29
C GLY A 141 12.97 -19.57 -2.91
N ALA A 142 11.72 -19.31 -3.31
CA ALA A 142 11.29 -17.99 -3.79
C ALA A 142 11.10 -17.04 -2.59
N PRO A 143 11.72 -15.83 -2.58
CA PRO A 143 11.59 -14.90 -1.47
C PRO A 143 10.14 -14.48 -1.21
N VAL A 144 9.77 -14.39 0.07
CA VAL A 144 8.51 -13.79 0.50
C VAL A 144 8.81 -12.42 1.11
N VAL A 145 8.11 -11.40 0.63
CA VAL A 145 8.25 -10.01 1.07
C VAL A 145 6.89 -9.54 1.57
N PHE A 146 6.88 -8.89 2.72
CA PHE A 146 5.68 -8.32 3.33
C PHE A 146 5.73 -6.81 3.24
N THR A 147 4.56 -6.18 3.17
CA THR A 147 4.47 -4.73 3.28
C THR A 147 3.51 -4.33 4.38
N GLN A 148 3.74 -3.14 4.92
CA GLN A 148 2.83 -2.47 5.83
C GLN A 148 2.60 -1.06 5.30
N PHE A 149 1.36 -0.60 5.29
CA PHE A 149 1.06 0.82 5.23
C PHE A 149 1.17 1.39 6.65
N VAL A 150 1.98 2.43 6.81
CA VAL A 150 2.21 3.08 8.11
C VAL A 150 2.30 4.59 7.96
N TYR A 151 1.93 5.32 9.01
CA TYR A 151 2.25 6.75 9.12
C TYR A 151 2.49 7.13 10.57
N SER A 152 3.06 8.31 10.78
CA SER A 152 3.26 8.89 12.11
C SER A 152 3.11 10.41 12.05
N THR A 153 3.12 11.06 13.21
CA THR A 153 3.17 12.53 13.28
C THR A 153 4.47 13.09 12.70
N ALA A 154 5.57 12.35 12.77
CA ALA A 154 6.87 12.74 12.22
C ALA A 154 6.98 12.48 10.71
N VAL A 155 6.24 11.50 10.20
CA VAL A 155 6.15 11.14 8.79
C VAL A 155 4.67 11.00 8.44
N PRO A 156 3.99 12.13 8.18
CA PRO A 156 2.56 12.11 7.86
C PRO A 156 2.32 11.43 6.52
N CYS A 157 1.06 11.06 6.25
CA CYS A 157 0.66 10.48 4.97
C CYS A 157 0.95 11.42 3.78
N LEU A 158 0.86 10.84 2.57
CA LEU A 158 1.09 11.42 1.23
C LEU A 158 0.75 12.90 1.02
N ARG A 159 -0.26 13.42 1.72
CA ARG A 159 -0.56 14.84 1.78
C ARG A 159 -0.82 15.17 3.25
N GLY A 160 -0.12 16.19 3.76
CA GLY A 160 -0.29 16.67 5.13
C GLY A 160 -1.73 17.07 5.46
N ASP A 161 -2.56 17.28 4.43
CA ASP A 161 -4.00 17.12 4.43
C ASP A 161 -4.39 15.79 3.74
N PRO A 162 -4.87 14.79 4.47
CA PRO A 162 -5.21 13.51 3.86
C PRO A 162 -6.26 13.69 2.75
N PHE A 163 -5.99 13.16 1.55
CA PHE A 163 -7.03 12.98 0.53
C PHE A 163 -8.17 12.07 1.01
N GLY A 164 -7.95 11.32 2.10
CA GLY A 164 -8.96 10.59 2.84
C GLY A 164 -8.78 10.78 4.35
N LEU A 165 -9.86 11.19 5.04
CA LEU A 165 -9.90 11.46 6.49
C LEU A 165 -9.36 10.30 7.35
N GLU A 166 -9.28 9.09 6.82
CA GLU A 166 -8.86 7.82 7.42
C GLU A 166 -7.54 7.85 8.20
N HIS A 167 -6.66 8.82 7.95
CA HIS A 167 -5.38 8.96 8.67
C HIS A 167 -5.35 10.21 9.58
N LEU A 168 -6.51 10.68 10.00
CA LEU A 168 -6.67 11.72 11.01
C LEU A 168 -7.12 11.13 12.33
N PRO A 169 -6.75 11.77 13.47
CA PRO A 169 -7.27 11.40 14.77
C PRO A 169 -8.80 11.36 14.78
N ALA A 170 -9.35 10.21 15.16
CA ALA A 170 -10.78 10.06 15.40
C ALA A 170 -11.12 10.59 16.80
N PRO A 171 -12.10 11.51 16.93
CA PRO A 171 -12.59 11.90 18.25
C PRO A 171 -13.26 10.72 18.96
N ASP A 172 -13.11 10.66 20.29
CA ASP A 172 -13.68 9.58 21.08
C ASP A 172 -15.19 9.41 20.86
N GLY A 173 -15.62 8.17 20.65
CA GLY A 173 -17.02 7.81 20.45
C GLY A 173 -17.61 8.21 19.10
N GLN A 174 -16.82 8.79 18.18
CA GLN A 174 -17.27 9.07 16.82
C GLN A 174 -17.08 7.87 15.90
N PRO A 175 -17.92 7.74 14.84
CA PRO A 175 -17.75 6.69 13.86
C PRO A 175 -16.44 6.82 13.07
N THR A 176 -15.75 5.71 12.87
CA THR A 176 -14.49 5.61 12.11
C THR A 176 -14.68 4.81 10.81
N GLY A 177 -13.65 4.82 9.96
CA GLY A 177 -13.50 3.92 8.82
C GLY A 177 -13.38 4.61 7.46
N PHE A 178 -13.59 3.88 6.36
CA PHE A 178 -13.45 4.45 5.02
C PHE A 178 -14.33 5.72 4.85
N GLY A 179 -13.70 6.81 4.42
CA GLY A 179 -14.26 8.16 4.33
C GLY A 179 -14.38 8.91 5.66
N ARG A 180 -13.79 8.44 6.76
CA ARG A 180 -13.90 9.01 8.11
C ARG A 180 -12.55 8.96 8.86
N PRO A 181 -12.32 9.84 9.85
CA PRO A 181 -11.15 9.76 10.72
C PRO A 181 -10.92 8.37 11.31
N SER A 182 -9.66 7.93 11.34
CA SER A 182 -9.23 6.73 12.06
C SER A 182 -7.76 6.79 12.47
N GLY A 183 -7.42 6.15 13.59
CA GLY A 183 -6.04 5.95 14.03
C GLY A 183 -5.37 4.73 13.35
N ASN A 184 -6.04 4.12 12.37
CA ASN A 184 -5.60 2.88 11.75
C ASN A 184 -4.28 3.08 11.01
N CYS A 185 -3.33 2.13 11.10
CA CYS A 185 -1.98 2.23 10.52
C CYS A 185 -1.04 3.28 11.17
N LEU A 186 -1.46 3.93 12.26
CA LEU A 186 -0.58 4.83 13.01
C LEU A 186 0.50 4.03 13.74
N VAL A 187 1.75 4.48 13.64
CA VAL A 187 2.89 3.91 14.38
C VAL A 187 3.50 4.93 15.34
N GLY A 188 4.16 4.43 16.39
CA GLY A 188 4.79 5.25 17.42
C GLY A 188 4.02 5.25 18.75
N PRO A 189 4.31 6.20 19.65
CA PRO A 189 3.73 6.22 21.01
C PRO A 189 2.20 6.32 21.04
N GLU A 190 1.60 6.89 20.00
CA GLU A 190 0.15 7.10 19.86
C GLU A 190 -0.53 5.99 19.04
N ALA A 191 0.20 4.95 18.65
CA ALA A 191 -0.33 3.86 17.83
C ALA A 191 -1.52 3.15 18.49
N GLY A 192 -2.54 2.88 17.67
CA GLY A 192 -3.63 1.98 18.04
C GLY A 192 -3.12 0.57 18.35
N ARG A 193 -3.80 -0.12 19.26
CA ARG A 193 -3.50 -1.53 19.62
C ARG A 193 -4.64 -2.45 19.18
N GLY A 194 -4.35 -3.74 19.08
CA GLY A 194 -5.34 -4.74 18.67
C GLY A 194 -5.82 -4.45 17.25
N ALA A 195 -7.13 -4.27 17.09
CA ALA A 195 -7.76 -4.11 15.78
C ALA A 195 -7.28 -2.88 14.99
N GLU A 196 -6.75 -1.85 15.65
CA GLU A 196 -6.20 -0.64 14.98
C GLU A 196 -4.69 -0.73 14.74
N SER A 197 -4.04 -1.85 15.12
CA SER A 197 -2.60 -2.00 14.98
C SER A 197 -2.17 -2.05 13.51
N ALA A 198 -1.02 -1.43 13.23
CA ALA A 198 -0.33 -1.56 11.97
C ALA A 198 0.45 -2.88 11.83
N ASP A 199 0.47 -3.73 12.86
CA ASP A 199 1.17 -5.01 12.81
C ASP A 199 0.51 -5.98 11.82
N LEU A 200 1.32 -6.85 11.22
CA LEU A 200 0.85 -7.94 10.38
C LEU A 200 0.11 -8.99 11.23
N VAL A 201 -0.95 -9.57 10.67
CA VAL A 201 -1.71 -10.61 11.36
C VAL A 201 -0.87 -11.88 11.59
N PRO A 202 -0.99 -12.55 12.75
CA PRO A 202 -0.14 -13.68 13.12
C PRO A 202 -0.28 -14.89 12.18
N GLU A 203 -1.44 -15.05 11.52
CA GLU A 203 -1.70 -16.12 10.55
C GLU A 203 -0.79 -16.08 9.33
N LEU A 204 -0.25 -14.90 9.02
CA LEU A 204 0.67 -14.64 7.90
C LEU A 204 2.02 -14.10 8.40
N ALA A 205 2.41 -14.42 9.63
CA ALA A 205 3.62 -13.90 10.23
C ALA A 205 4.88 -14.15 9.35
N PRO A 206 5.71 -13.11 9.13
CA PRO A 206 7.02 -13.27 8.49
C PRO A 206 7.94 -14.18 9.31
N LEU A 207 8.78 -14.95 8.63
CA LEU A 207 9.89 -15.67 9.26
C LEU A 207 11.06 -14.72 9.54
N PRO A 208 11.95 -15.07 10.50
CA PRO A 208 13.18 -14.33 10.70
C PRO A 208 13.98 -14.17 9.39
N GLY A 209 14.33 -12.93 9.05
CA GLY A 209 15.08 -12.59 7.84
C GLY A 209 14.25 -12.34 6.58
N GLU A 210 12.93 -12.58 6.60
CA GLU A 210 12.05 -12.13 5.52
C GLU A 210 11.88 -10.61 5.57
N LEU A 211 11.86 -9.97 4.40
CA LEU A 211 11.81 -8.53 4.30
C LEU A 211 10.40 -8.03 4.62
N ILE A 212 10.32 -7.07 5.55
CA ILE A 212 9.11 -6.30 5.82
C ILE A 212 9.36 -4.86 5.37
N VAL A 213 8.55 -4.36 4.45
CA VAL A 213 8.63 -3.00 3.92
C VAL A 213 7.54 -2.15 4.57
N ALA A 214 7.94 -1.29 5.50
CA ALA A 214 7.09 -0.22 5.99
C ALA A 214 7.04 0.90 4.94
N SER A 215 5.84 1.22 4.44
CA SER A 215 5.60 2.24 3.42
C SER A 215 4.65 3.32 3.94
N HIS A 216 4.95 4.57 3.60
CA HIS A 216 4.10 5.73 3.86
C HIS A 216 3.18 6.09 2.68
N CYS A 217 3.21 5.25 1.63
CA CYS A 217 2.50 5.45 0.37
C CYS A 217 1.75 4.17 -0.04
N TYR A 218 0.74 4.32 -0.90
CA TYR A 218 0.02 3.19 -1.48
C TYR A 218 0.88 2.38 -2.46
N ASP A 219 1.73 3.05 -3.25
CA ASP A 219 2.79 2.38 -4.03
C ASP A 219 3.89 1.89 -3.08
N LYS A 220 4.05 0.57 -2.95
CA LYS A 220 5.06 -0.03 -2.07
C LYS A 220 6.49 0.11 -2.55
N PHE A 221 6.72 0.61 -3.76
CA PHE A 221 8.05 0.96 -4.27
C PHE A 221 8.43 2.42 -4.03
N LEU A 222 7.47 3.30 -3.73
CA LEU A 222 7.73 4.73 -3.59
C LEU A 222 8.42 5.02 -2.25
N ASP A 223 9.65 5.53 -2.31
CA ASP A 223 10.47 5.88 -1.15
C ASP A 223 10.70 4.70 -0.17
N THR A 224 10.78 3.48 -0.69
CA THR A 224 11.09 2.27 0.07
C THR A 224 12.30 1.51 -0.49
N PRO A 225 12.94 0.61 0.27
CA PRO A 225 14.03 -0.22 -0.25
C PRO A 225 13.55 -1.39 -1.12
N LEU A 226 12.25 -1.49 -1.45
CA LEU A 226 11.66 -2.67 -2.11
C LEU A 226 12.32 -2.97 -3.46
N ASP A 227 12.44 -1.97 -4.35
CA ASP A 227 13.01 -2.20 -5.69
C ASP A 227 14.48 -2.63 -5.57
N LEU A 228 15.27 -1.92 -4.78
CA LEU A 228 16.68 -2.26 -4.54
C LEU A 228 16.82 -3.70 -4.03
N ALA A 229 16.04 -4.07 -3.01
CA ALA A 229 16.09 -5.39 -2.39
C ALA A 229 15.74 -6.52 -3.38
N LEU A 230 14.75 -6.31 -4.25
CA LEU A 230 14.35 -7.26 -5.28
C LEU A 230 15.40 -7.36 -6.39
N ARG A 231 15.88 -6.23 -6.92
CA ARG A 231 16.87 -6.16 -8.00
C ARG A 231 18.21 -6.77 -7.61
N SER A 232 18.71 -6.46 -6.42
CA SER A 232 19.97 -7.02 -5.91
C SER A 232 19.92 -8.54 -5.73
N ARG A 233 18.72 -9.14 -5.70
CA ARG A 233 18.50 -10.59 -5.66
C ARG A 233 18.18 -11.20 -7.04
N GLY A 234 18.26 -10.41 -8.12
CA GLY A 234 17.95 -10.87 -9.47
C GLY A 234 16.46 -11.15 -9.72
N ILE A 235 15.56 -10.64 -8.86
CA ILE A 235 14.11 -10.84 -9.02
C ILE A 235 13.60 -10.04 -10.21
N THR A 236 12.83 -10.71 -11.06
CA THR A 236 12.19 -10.10 -12.24
C THR A 236 10.71 -10.43 -12.37
N HIS A 237 10.21 -11.40 -11.60
CA HIS A 237 8.81 -11.78 -11.53
C HIS A 237 8.27 -11.50 -10.15
N LEU A 238 7.05 -11.00 -10.08
CA LEU A 238 6.37 -10.74 -8.82
C LEU A 238 5.02 -11.44 -8.84
N ILE A 239 4.75 -12.20 -7.78
CA ILE A 239 3.41 -12.63 -7.46
C ILE A 239 2.86 -11.67 -6.40
N VAL A 240 1.70 -11.07 -6.62
CA VAL A 240 1.11 -10.08 -5.72
C VAL A 240 -0.17 -10.62 -5.09
N THR A 241 -0.26 -10.51 -3.76
CA THR A 241 -1.43 -10.81 -2.92
C THR A 241 -1.70 -9.67 -1.94
N GLY A 242 -2.83 -9.70 -1.25
CA GLY A 242 -3.11 -8.86 -0.09
C GLY A 242 -4.29 -7.90 -0.27
N VAL A 243 -4.29 -6.82 0.49
CA VAL A 243 -5.38 -5.83 0.52
C VAL A 243 -4.88 -4.38 0.40
N THR A 244 -5.71 -3.44 -0.04
CA THR A 244 -6.94 -3.68 -0.81
C THR A 244 -6.62 -3.79 -2.30
N THR A 245 -7.41 -4.59 -3.03
CA THR A 245 -7.27 -4.80 -4.48
C THR A 245 -7.15 -3.49 -5.26
N ASP A 246 -7.95 -2.48 -4.93
CA ASP A 246 -8.13 -1.24 -5.69
C ASP A 246 -7.23 -0.09 -5.26
N ILE A 247 -6.67 -0.15 -4.06
CA ILE A 247 -5.80 0.90 -3.49
C ILE A 247 -4.33 0.41 -3.48
N CYS A 248 -3.87 -0.18 -2.39
CA CYS A 248 -2.45 -0.54 -2.19
C CYS A 248 -1.98 -1.60 -3.20
N VAL A 249 -2.78 -2.64 -3.44
CA VAL A 249 -2.44 -3.69 -4.41
C VAL A 249 -2.39 -3.09 -5.82
N ASN A 250 -3.41 -2.32 -6.22
CA ASN A 250 -3.46 -1.68 -7.53
C ASN A 250 -2.26 -0.76 -7.77
N CYS A 251 -1.99 0.19 -6.87
CA CYS A 251 -0.86 1.09 -6.97
C CYS A 251 0.45 0.33 -7.16
N THR A 252 0.64 -0.75 -6.40
CA THR A 252 1.84 -1.59 -6.43
C THR A 252 1.95 -2.42 -7.70
N VAL A 253 0.86 -2.98 -8.21
CA VAL A 253 0.82 -3.72 -9.49
C VAL A 253 1.20 -2.81 -10.65
N LEU A 254 0.62 -1.62 -10.72
CA LEU A 254 0.92 -0.63 -11.76
C LEU A 254 2.38 -0.15 -11.66
N ALA A 255 2.84 0.12 -10.43
CA ALA A 255 4.21 0.52 -10.15
C ALA A 255 5.24 -0.55 -10.53
N ALA A 256 4.96 -1.82 -10.25
CA ALA A 256 5.79 -2.96 -10.63
C ALA A 256 5.88 -3.12 -12.15
N ALA A 257 4.74 -3.03 -12.85
CA ALA A 257 4.68 -3.12 -14.31
C ALA A 257 5.49 -2.00 -14.98
N ASN A 258 5.38 -0.75 -14.50
CA ASN A 258 6.17 0.38 -15.00
C ASN A 258 7.67 0.26 -14.71
N ARG A 259 8.04 -0.54 -13.70
CA ARG A 259 9.43 -0.91 -13.42
C ARG A 259 9.88 -2.13 -14.22
N ASN A 260 9.11 -2.63 -15.18
CA ASN A 260 9.42 -3.82 -15.98
C ASN A 260 9.51 -5.13 -15.18
N TYR A 261 8.84 -5.24 -14.03
CA TYR A 261 8.59 -6.56 -13.43
C TYR A 261 7.53 -7.30 -14.23
N ARG A 262 7.67 -8.62 -14.33
CA ARG A 262 6.63 -9.51 -14.84
C ARG A 262 5.67 -9.82 -13.70
N VAL A 263 4.57 -9.08 -13.67
CA VAL A 263 3.61 -9.17 -12.57
C VAL A 263 2.59 -10.28 -12.85
N THR A 264 2.35 -11.10 -11.83
CA THR A 264 1.23 -12.04 -11.76
C THR A 264 0.43 -11.74 -10.49
N VAL A 265 -0.88 -11.56 -10.60
CA VAL A 265 -1.77 -11.38 -9.44
C VAL A 265 -2.47 -12.70 -9.13
N ALA A 266 -2.44 -13.08 -7.86
CA ALA A 266 -3.22 -14.22 -7.35
C ALA A 266 -4.68 -13.78 -7.14
N THR A 267 -5.59 -14.15 -8.04
CA THR A 267 -6.95 -13.58 -8.09
C THR A 267 -7.82 -13.92 -6.88
N ASP A 268 -7.59 -15.10 -6.28
CA ASP A 268 -8.17 -15.58 -5.02
C ASP A 268 -7.28 -15.25 -3.81
N GLY A 269 -6.27 -14.42 -4.00
CA GLY A 269 -5.35 -13.92 -2.97
C GLY A 269 -5.37 -12.41 -2.81
N VAL A 270 -6.34 -11.72 -3.39
CA VAL A 270 -6.55 -10.26 -3.27
C VAL A 270 -8.00 -9.94 -2.96
N ALA A 271 -8.26 -8.95 -2.11
CA ALA A 271 -9.62 -8.57 -1.72
C ALA A 271 -9.79 -7.05 -1.57
N THR A 272 -11.00 -6.59 -1.86
CA THR A 272 -11.52 -5.26 -1.51
C THR A 272 -12.96 -5.38 -1.03
N LEU A 273 -13.59 -4.26 -0.67
CA LEU A 273 -14.96 -4.22 -0.14
C LEU A 273 -16.00 -4.60 -1.20
N ASP A 274 -15.84 -4.07 -2.41
CA ASP A 274 -16.85 -4.13 -3.47
C ASP A 274 -16.47 -5.11 -4.60
N ASP A 275 -17.41 -5.98 -4.98
CA ASP A 275 -17.16 -7.01 -6.00
C ASP A 275 -17.07 -6.44 -7.42
N THR A 276 -17.76 -5.32 -7.69
CA THR A 276 -17.67 -4.63 -8.98
C THR A 276 -16.31 -3.99 -9.15
N ILE A 277 -15.79 -3.36 -8.09
CA ILE A 277 -14.44 -2.78 -8.05
C ILE A 277 -13.39 -3.89 -8.17
N GLN A 278 -13.55 -5.00 -7.45
CA GLN A 278 -12.70 -6.19 -7.56
C GLN A 278 -12.60 -6.65 -9.03
N ALA A 279 -13.75 -6.91 -9.67
CA ALA A 279 -13.81 -7.37 -11.06
C ALA A 279 -13.23 -6.34 -12.05
N SER A 280 -13.44 -5.05 -11.78
CA SER A 280 -12.89 -3.95 -12.58
C SER A 280 -11.37 -3.91 -12.54
N CYS A 281 -10.77 -4.05 -11.35
CA CYS A 281 -9.31 -4.08 -11.19
C CYS A 281 -8.69 -5.25 -11.95
N LEU A 282 -9.24 -6.46 -11.78
CA LEU A 282 -8.80 -7.65 -12.51
C LEU A 282 -8.87 -7.43 -14.03
N SER A 283 -9.98 -6.88 -14.52
CA SER A 283 -10.18 -6.58 -15.94
C SER A 283 -9.20 -5.54 -16.49
N ILE A 284 -8.84 -4.52 -15.69
CA ILE A 284 -7.83 -3.52 -16.05
C ILE A 284 -6.45 -4.17 -16.11
N TRP A 285 -6.10 -4.99 -15.12
CA TRP A 285 -4.77 -5.58 -15.02
C TRP A 285 -4.49 -6.58 -16.14
N GLU A 286 -5.44 -7.48 -16.42
CA GLU A 286 -5.30 -8.49 -17.48
C GLU A 286 -4.96 -7.86 -18.84
N ARG A 287 -5.46 -6.65 -19.08
CA ARG A 287 -5.21 -5.96 -20.34
C ARG A 287 -3.76 -5.54 -20.52
N LYS A 288 -3.02 -5.13 -19.49
CA LYS A 288 -1.69 -4.52 -19.69
C LYS A 288 -0.71 -4.67 -18.53
N PHE A 289 -1.18 -4.91 -17.32
CA PHE A 289 -0.36 -4.73 -16.12
C PHE A 289 0.03 -6.03 -15.44
N ALA A 290 -0.82 -7.06 -15.51
CA ALA A 290 -0.52 -8.33 -14.86
C ALA A 290 -1.11 -9.53 -15.60
N ARG A 291 -0.43 -10.66 -15.43
CA ARG A 291 -1.01 -11.99 -15.63
C ARG A 291 -1.92 -12.33 -14.45
N LEU A 292 -3.06 -12.99 -14.70
CA LEU A 292 -3.98 -13.41 -13.65
C LEU A 292 -3.94 -14.93 -13.49
N ARG A 293 -3.79 -15.40 -12.25
CA ARG A 293 -3.81 -16.83 -11.88
C ARG A 293 -4.44 -17.03 -10.50
N THR A 294 -5.00 -18.19 -10.26
CA THR A 294 -5.38 -18.58 -8.89
C THR A 294 -4.15 -19.06 -8.12
N VAL A 295 -4.22 -19.06 -6.79
CA VAL A 295 -3.19 -19.63 -5.92
C VAL A 295 -2.97 -21.11 -6.26
N GLY A 296 -4.03 -21.86 -6.55
CA GLY A 296 -3.92 -23.26 -6.99
C GLY A 296 -3.01 -23.42 -8.20
N GLN A 297 -3.25 -22.63 -9.25
CA GLN A 297 -2.42 -22.65 -10.47
C GLN A 297 -0.98 -22.23 -10.20
N LEU A 298 -0.77 -21.19 -9.38
CA LEU A 298 0.57 -20.70 -9.03
C LEU A 298 1.38 -21.74 -8.24
N VAL A 299 0.72 -22.48 -7.33
CA VAL A 299 1.37 -23.55 -6.58
C VAL A 299 1.83 -24.68 -7.51
N THR A 300 0.97 -25.13 -8.42
CA THR A 300 1.34 -26.17 -9.41
C THR A 300 2.48 -25.69 -10.31
N GLU A 301 2.39 -24.44 -10.78
CA GLU A 301 3.40 -23.82 -11.65
C GLU A 301 4.78 -23.72 -10.97
N LEU A 302 4.83 -23.22 -9.74
CA LEU A 302 6.08 -23.02 -8.98
C LEU A 302 6.76 -24.34 -8.59
N LYS A 303 5.97 -25.40 -8.35
CA LYS A 303 6.51 -26.74 -8.08
C LYS A 303 6.99 -27.46 -9.35
N GLY A 304 6.69 -26.92 -10.53
CA GLY A 304 6.99 -27.59 -11.80
C GLY A 304 6.07 -28.78 -12.10
N GLU A 305 4.94 -28.90 -11.40
CA GLU A 305 3.98 -30.00 -11.54
C GLU A 305 3.07 -29.84 -12.79
N ASP A 306 3.14 -28.70 -13.47
CA ASP A 306 2.49 -28.44 -14.77
C ASP A 306 3.20 -29.12 -15.97
N ALA A 307 4.16 -30.01 -15.73
CA ALA A 307 4.81 -30.80 -16.78
C ALA A 307 4.04 -32.11 -17.07
N GLY A 308 2.76 -32.01 -17.45
CA GLY A 308 2.25 -32.95 -18.45
C GLY A 308 2.77 -32.47 -19.80
N GLY A 309 3.57 -33.20 -20.57
CA GLY A 309 3.68 -34.64 -20.69
C GLY A 309 3.49 -34.94 -22.18
N SER A 310 4.61 -35.25 -22.86
CA SER A 310 4.76 -35.62 -24.28
C SER A 310 4.52 -34.54 -25.34
#